data_AF-A0A1Q7VZK8-F1
#
_entry.id   AF-A0A1Q7VZK8-F1
#
_cell.length_a   1.000
_cell.length_b   1.000
_cell.length_c   1.000
_cell.angle_alpha   90.00
_cell.angle_beta   90.00
_cell.angle_gamma   90.00
#
_symmetry.space_group_name_H-M   'P 1'
#
loop_
_entity.id
_entity.type
_entity.pdbx_description
1 polymer ?
#
loop_
_entity_poly.entity_id
_entity_poly.type
_entity_poly.pdbx_seq_one_letter_code
_entity_poly.pdbx_strand_id
1 'polypeptide(L)' 'MYVEKNGTGRYEVLIDSMTLGSGETSIFDADGSAIIIHVTADDNVTDPAGNSGDRIACGVITRAAAKKM' A
#
# COMPACT_ATOMS: atom_id res chain seq x y z
N MET A 1 8.66 4.19 4.69
CA MET A 1 9.06 3.05 5.58
C MET A 1 10.58 3.07 5.70
N TYR A 2 11.13 3.02 6.92
CA TYR A 2 12.57 2.80 7.10
C TYR A 2 12.87 1.29 7.15
N VAL A 3 14.01 0.90 6.59
CA VAL A 3 14.43 -0.49 6.47
C VAL A 3 15.71 -0.69 7.28
N GLU A 4 15.71 -1.70 8.14
CA GLU A 4 16.86 -2.09 8.94
C GLU A 4 17.99 -2.70 8.08
N LYS A 5 19.20 -2.78 8.62
CA LYS A 5 20.37 -3.38 7.93
C LYS A 5 20.13 -4.83 7.48
N ASN A 6 19.23 -5.55 8.14
CA ASN A 6 18.85 -6.92 7.80
C ASN A 6 17.84 -7.01 6.63
N GLY A 7 17.41 -5.88 6.05
CA GLY A 7 16.42 -5.83 4.98
C GLY A 7 14.95 -5.82 5.44
N THR A 8 14.69 -5.77 6.75
CA THR A 8 13.32 -5.75 7.30
C THR A 8 12.83 -4.31 7.44
N GLY A 9 11.62 -4.05 6.94
CA GLY A 9 10.90 -2.80 7.17
C GLY A 9 9.53 -3.07 7.78
N ARG A 10 9.12 -2.22 8.72
CA ARG A 10 7.75 -2.21 9.24
C ARG A 10 7.17 -0.80 9.07
N TYR A 11 5.94 -0.74 8.61
CA TYR A 11 5.17 0.50 8.49
C TYR A 11 3.75 0.24 8.97
N GLU A 12 3.24 1.13 9.81
CA GLU A 12 1.91 1.04 10.40
C GLU A 12 1.33 2.45 10.43
N VAL A 13 0.15 2.61 9.83
CA VAL A 13 -0.54 3.89 9.70
C VAL A 13 -2.04 3.63 9.65
N LEU A 14 -2.81 4.58 10.18
CA LEU A 14 -4.26 4.64 9.99
C LEU A 14 -4.56 5.64 8.87
N ILE A 15 -5.34 5.23 7.87
CA ILE A 15 -5.72 6.06 6.74
C ILE A 15 -7.24 6.23 6.76
N ASP A 16 -7.71 7.44 7.06
CA ASP A 16 -9.14 7.73 7.22
C ASP A 16 -9.87 7.96 5.88
N SER A 17 -9.12 8.10 4.78
CA SER A 17 -9.66 8.35 3.44
C SER A 17 -10.01 7.08 2.65
N MET A 18 -9.82 5.90 3.23
CA MET A 18 -10.02 4.60 2.57
C MET A 18 -10.85 3.66 3.45
N THR A 19 -11.61 2.74 2.84
CA THR A 19 -12.43 1.76 3.57
C THR A 19 -12.24 0.34 3.03
N LEU A 20 -12.48 -0.65 3.90
CA LEU A 20 -12.54 -2.08 3.55
C LEU A 20 -13.96 -2.57 3.19
N GLY A 21 -14.96 -1.71 3.44
CA GLY A 21 -16.37 -1.93 3.13
C GLY A 21 -16.71 -1.61 1.67
N SER A 22 -18.00 -1.53 1.36
CA SER A 22 -18.50 -1.01 0.08
C SER A 22 -18.61 0.51 0.10
N GLY A 23 -18.42 1.17 -1.05
CA GLY A 23 -18.58 2.62 -1.20
C GLY A 23 -17.51 3.23 -2.11
N GLU A 24 -17.57 4.54 -2.31
CA GLU A 24 -16.66 5.27 -3.20
C GLU A 24 -15.19 5.22 -2.76
N THR A 25 -14.93 5.08 -1.46
CA THR A 25 -13.58 4.98 -0.89
C THR A 25 -13.13 3.53 -0.65
N SER A 26 -13.85 2.55 -1.21
CA SER A 26 -13.49 1.15 -1.06
C SER A 26 -12.20 0.83 -1.82
N ILE A 27 -11.27 0.14 -1.18
CA ILE A 27 -10.09 -0.41 -1.86
C ILE A 27 -10.38 -1.70 -2.66
N PHE A 28 -11.64 -2.14 -2.65
CA PHE A 28 -12.13 -3.33 -3.37
C PHE A 28 -13.10 -2.94 -4.48
N ASP A 29 -12.74 -1.94 -5.26
CA ASP A 29 -13.46 -1.50 -6.45
C ASP A 29 -13.29 -2.51 -7.62
N ALA A 30 -13.66 -2.10 -8.83
CA ALA A 30 -13.81 -3.01 -9.97
C ALA A 30 -12.47 -3.61 -10.44
N ASP A 31 -11.37 -2.89 -10.33
CA ASP A 31 -10.01 -3.33 -10.67
C ASP A 31 -9.17 -3.68 -9.43
N GLY A 32 -9.59 -3.24 -8.24
CA GLY A 32 -8.96 -3.58 -6.98
C GLY A 32 -7.72 -2.73 -6.69
N SER A 33 -7.07 -3.00 -5.56
CA SER A 33 -5.95 -2.20 -5.08
C SER A 33 -4.72 -3.04 -4.74
N ALA A 34 -3.55 -2.40 -4.78
CA ALA A 34 -2.27 -2.99 -4.37
C ALA A 34 -1.43 -2.01 -3.54
N ILE A 35 -0.66 -2.53 -2.59
CA ILE A 35 0.42 -1.78 -1.93
C ILE A 35 1.68 -1.90 -2.79
N ILE A 36 2.29 -0.76 -3.10
CA ILE A 36 3.54 -0.68 -3.85
C ILE A 36 4.65 -0.16 -2.95
N ILE A 37 5.82 -0.81 -3.01
CA ILE A 37 7.04 -0.29 -2.41
C ILE A 37 7.93 0.23 -3.53
N HIS A 38 8.36 1.49 -3.39
CA HIS A 38 9.24 2.17 -4.31
C HIS A 38 10.72 2.06 -3.89
N VAL A 39 11.63 2.31 -4.82
CA VAL A 39 13.09 2.16 -4.61
C VAL A 39 13.70 3.25 -3.73
N THR A 40 13.14 4.46 -3.75
CA THR A 40 13.57 5.58 -2.88
C THR A 40 12.45 6.05 -1.96
N ALA A 41 12.80 6.89 -0.99
CA ALA A 41 11.84 7.51 -0.08
C ALA A 41 10.96 8.53 -0.82
N ASP A 42 9.68 8.57 -0.43
CA ASP A 42 8.70 9.55 -0.89
C ASP A 42 8.97 10.92 -0.25
N ASP A 43 9.02 11.98 -1.06
CA ASP A 43 9.24 13.37 -0.61
C ASP A 43 7.95 14.10 -0.18
N ASN A 44 6.77 13.52 -0.42
CA ASN A 44 5.42 14.02 -0.15
C ASN A 44 5.08 15.37 -0.82
N VAL A 45 5.79 15.74 -1.89
CA VAL A 45 5.61 17.03 -2.58
C VAL A 45 5.58 16.87 -4.10
N THR A 46 6.46 16.06 -4.66
CA THR A 46 6.66 15.99 -6.10
C THR A 46 5.58 15.15 -6.76
N ASP A 47 4.74 15.78 -7.58
CA ASP A 47 3.80 15.04 -8.41
C ASP A 47 4.54 14.18 -9.46
N PRO A 48 4.04 12.97 -9.79
CA PRO A 48 2.83 12.32 -9.27
C PRO A 48 3.09 11.32 -8.13
N ALA A 49 4.36 11.06 -7.77
CA ALA A 49 4.73 9.89 -6.94
C ALA A 49 5.90 10.18 -5.98
N GLY A 50 6.02 11.43 -5.54
CA GLY A 50 6.94 11.85 -4.47
C GLY A 50 8.42 11.62 -4.78
N ASN A 51 8.80 11.64 -6.06
CA ASN A 51 10.16 11.30 -6.51
C ASN A 51 10.67 9.93 -5.99
N SER A 52 9.76 8.97 -5.82
CA SER A 52 10.07 7.66 -5.22
C SER A 52 10.75 6.67 -6.17
N GLY A 53 10.87 7.00 -7.46
CA GLY A 53 11.51 6.14 -8.47
C GLY A 53 10.71 4.87 -8.80
N ASP A 54 11.41 3.83 -9.24
CA ASP A 54 10.80 2.57 -9.71
C ASP A 54 10.06 1.79 -8.62
N ARG A 55 9.07 0.99 -9.05
CA ARG A 55 8.31 0.06 -8.19
C ARG A 55 9.10 -1.23 -8.01
N ILE A 56 9.49 -1.57 -6.78
CA ILE A 56 10.35 -2.74 -6.47
C ILE A 56 9.62 -3.89 -5.77
N ALA A 57 8.43 -3.64 -5.22
CA ALA A 57 7.55 -4.69 -4.72
C ALA A 57 6.08 -4.33 -4.91
N CYS A 58 5.24 -5.35 -5.06
CA CYS A 58 3.79 -5.22 -5.24
C CYS A 58 3.07 -6.29 -4.42
N GLY A 59 2.09 -5.87 -3.62
CA GLY A 59 1.18 -6.74 -2.90
C GLY A 59 -0.26 -6.39 -3.23
N VAL A 60 -0.93 -7.24 -4.02
CA VAL A 60 -2.37 -7.08 -4.32
C VAL A 60 -3.17 -7.34 -3.04
N ILE A 61 -4.07 -6.42 -2.72
CA ILE A 61 -4.94 -6.55 -1.55
C ILE A 61 -6.16 -7.38 -1.96
N THR A 62 -6.33 -8.52 -1.33
CA THR A 62 -7.48 -9.42 -1.56
C THR A 62 -8.25 -9.62 -0.27
N ARG A 63 -9.53 -9.94 -0.39
CA ARG A 63 -10.31 -10.35 0.78
C ARG A 63 -9.74 -11.67 1.29
N ALA A 64 -9.45 -11.72 2.59
CA ALA A 64 -9.05 -12.97 3.21
C ALA A 64 -10.11 -14.04 2.95
N ALA A 65 -9.66 -15.24 2.57
CA ALA A 65 -10.55 -16.38 2.51
C ALA A 65 -11.18 -16.57 3.90
N ALA A 66 -12.48 -16.84 3.94
CA ALA A 66 -13.14 -17.20 5.18
C ALA A 66 -12.39 -18.36 5.82
N LYS A 67 -11.94 -18.19 7.07
CA LYS A 67 -11.31 -19.27 7.81
C LYS A 67 -12.34 -20.39 7.92
N LYS A 68 -12.10 -21.52 7.25
CA LYS A 68 -12.90 -22.73 7.49
C LYS A 68 -12.67 -23.10 8.96
N MET A 69 -13.76 -23.07 9.74
CA MET A 69 -13.80 -23.71 11.07
C MET A 69 -13.79 -25.22 10.90
#